data_AF-A0A961BL29-F1
#
_entry.id   AF-A0A961BL29-F1
#
_cell.length_a   1.000
_cell.length_b   1.000
_cell.length_c   1.000
_cell.angle_alpha   90.00
_cell.angle_beta   90.00
_cell.angle_gamma   90.00
#
_symmetry.space_group_name_H-M   'P 1'
#
loop_
_entity.id
_entity.type
_entity.pdbx_description
1 polymer ?
#
loop_
_entity_poly.entity_id
_entity_poly.type
_entity_poly.pdbx_seq_one_letter_code
_entity_poly.pdbx_strand_id
1 'polypeptide(L)' 'DAGAATRLQRQDDFLSGLGLRERLSDLRRLELESARSGDTGAQLVARSARTEAETLLHPRGLGDFRVLVATR' A
#
# COMPACT_ATOMS: atom_id res chain seq x y z
N ASP A 1 28.79 22.31 -8.04
CA ASP A 1 27.56 21.71 -7.48
C ASP A 1 26.88 20.81 -8.49
N ALA A 2 26.94 19.50 -8.28
CA ALA A 2 26.10 18.57 -9.03
C ALA A 2 24.69 18.61 -8.42
N GLY A 3 23.67 18.93 -9.22
CA GLY A 3 22.27 18.95 -8.77
C GLY A 3 21.78 17.56 -8.35
N ALA A 4 20.73 17.51 -7.53
CA ALA A 4 20.12 16.26 -7.09
C ALA A 4 19.56 15.47 -8.30
N ALA A 5 19.81 14.16 -8.34
CA ALA A 5 19.17 13.28 -9.30
C ALA A 5 17.70 13.09 -8.90
N THR A 6 16.78 13.25 -9.84
CA THR A 6 15.34 13.12 -9.58
C THR A 6 14.68 12.06 -10.45
N ARG A 7 13.69 11.36 -9.89
CA ARG A 7 12.85 10.38 -10.58
C ARG A 7 11.38 10.68 -10.29
N LEU A 8 10.58 10.82 -11.34
CA LEU A 8 9.12 10.90 -11.26
C LEU A 8 8.52 9.57 -11.70
N GLN A 9 7.64 8.99 -10.89
CA GLN A 9 6.94 7.74 -11.21
C GLN A 9 5.52 7.73 -10.62
N ARG A 10 4.70 6.76 -11.02
CA ARG A 10 3.36 6.60 -10.46
C ARG A 10 3.42 6.14 -9.00
N GLN A 11 2.41 6.51 -8.23
CA GLN A 11 2.27 6.12 -6.83
C GLN A 11 2.09 4.60 -6.70
N ASP A 12 1.27 3.98 -7.53
CA ASP A 12 1.04 2.54 -7.50
C ASP A 12 2.33 1.73 -7.72
N ASP A 13 3.15 2.13 -8.69
CA ASP A 13 4.45 1.53 -8.98
C ASP A 13 5.43 1.77 -7.82
N PHE A 14 5.46 2.99 -7.28
CA PHE A 14 6.32 3.34 -6.14
C PHE A 14 5.97 2.52 -4.90
N LEU A 15 4.70 2.49 -4.50
CA LEU A 15 4.26 1.75 -3.31
C LEU A 15 4.34 0.24 -3.50
N SER A 16 4.09 -0.26 -4.71
CA SER A 16 4.36 -1.68 -5.04
C SER A 16 5.85 -2.00 -4.88
N GLY A 17 6.75 -1.12 -5.33
CA GLY A 17 8.19 -1.28 -5.15
C GLY A 17 8.66 -1.22 -3.69
N LEU A 18 7.86 -0.64 -2.79
CA LEU A 18 8.09 -0.64 -1.33
C LEU A 18 7.44 -1.83 -0.61
N GLY A 19 6.77 -2.74 -1.32
CA GLY A 19 6.21 -3.96 -0.75
C GLY A 19 4.73 -3.89 -0.36
N LEU A 20 3.97 -2.90 -0.84
CA LEU A 20 2.55 -2.75 -0.44
C LEU A 20 1.67 -3.93 -0.89
N ARG A 21 2.05 -4.66 -1.95
CA ARG A 21 1.28 -5.83 -2.45
C ARG A 21 1.42 -7.05 -1.55
N GLU A 22 2.61 -7.26 -1.02
CA GLU A 22 2.93 -8.26 -0.02
C GLU A 22 2.15 -7.96 1.25
N ARG A 23 2.16 -6.68 1.67
CA ARG A 23 1.39 -6.24 2.85
C ARG A 23 -0.12 -6.46 2.69
N LEU A 24 -0.67 -6.26 1.50
CA LEU A 24 -2.08 -6.58 1.22
C LEU A 24 -2.39 -8.07 1.41
N SER A 25 -1.48 -8.94 0.99
CA SER A 25 -1.61 -10.40 1.17
C SER A 25 -1.58 -10.79 2.64
N ASP A 26 -0.71 -10.15 3.44
CA ASP A 26 -0.65 -10.35 4.88
C ASP A 26 -1.90 -9.87 5.59
N LEU A 27 -2.41 -8.69 5.23
CA LEU A 27 -3.66 -8.15 5.78
C LEU A 27 -4.85 -9.04 5.47
N ARG A 28 -4.90 -9.62 4.26
CA ARG A 28 -5.94 -10.59 3.91
C ARG A 28 -5.85 -11.86 4.75
N ARG A 29 -4.64 -12.36 5.00
CA ARG A 29 -4.43 -13.53 5.86
C ARG A 29 -4.87 -13.25 7.30
N LEU A 30 -4.45 -12.11 7.85
CA LEU A 30 -4.83 -11.67 9.19
C LEU A 30 -6.35 -11.52 9.32
N GLU A 31 -7.02 -10.91 8.33
CA GLU A 31 -8.49 -10.78 8.31
C GLU A 31 -9.17 -12.16 8.43
N LEU A 32 -8.65 -13.18 7.72
CA LEU A 32 -9.20 -14.54 7.75
C LEU A 32 -8.89 -15.29 9.06
N GLU A 33 -7.69 -15.11 9.60
CA GLU A 33 -7.28 -15.71 10.88
C GLU A 33 -8.10 -15.15 12.04
N SER A 34 -8.27 -13.82 12.11
CA SER A 34 -9.11 -13.17 13.12
C SER A 34 -10.58 -13.55 13.00
N ALA A 35 -11.09 -13.73 11.78
CA ALA A 35 -12.45 -14.22 11.57
C ALA A 35 -12.63 -15.66 12.10
N ARG A 36 -11.61 -16.52 11.97
CA ARG A 36 -11.65 -17.90 12.48
C ARG A 36 -11.53 -17.99 14.00
N SER A 37 -10.74 -17.10 14.61
CA SER A 37 -10.59 -17.06 16.07
C SER A 37 -11.76 -16.36 16.78
N GLY A 38 -12.62 -15.66 16.03
CA GLY A 38 -13.71 -14.85 16.58
C GLY A 38 -13.28 -13.47 17.08
N ASP A 39 -12.04 -13.05 16.79
CA ASP A 39 -11.57 -11.70 17.08
C ASP A 39 -12.08 -10.70 16.03
N THR A 40 -13.35 -10.31 16.18
CA THR A 40 -14.03 -9.37 15.29
C THR A 40 -13.34 -7.99 15.25
N GLY A 41 -12.72 -7.57 16.36
CA GLY A 41 -12.01 -6.29 16.43
C GLY A 41 -10.78 -6.29 15.51
N ALA A 42 -9.91 -7.28 15.67
CA ALA A 42 -8.75 -7.44 14.80
C ALA A 42 -9.14 -7.66 13.33
N GLN A 43 -10.23 -8.40 13.07
CA GLN A 43 -10.75 -8.59 11.72
C GLN A 43 -11.11 -7.26 11.05
N LEU A 44 -11.86 -6.39 11.75
CA LEU A 44 -12.27 -5.08 11.22
C LEU A 44 -11.07 -4.18 10.93
N VAL A 45 -10.07 -4.17 11.82
CA VAL A 45 -8.83 -3.40 11.63
C VAL A 45 -8.07 -3.89 10.39
N ALA A 46 -7.89 -5.21 10.25
CA ALA A 46 -7.21 -5.79 9.09
C ALA A 46 -7.94 -5.48 7.78
N ARG A 47 -9.28 -5.55 7.79
CA ARG A 47 -10.12 -5.19 6.64
C ARG A 47 -10.00 -3.72 6.26
N SER A 48 -10.05 -2.80 7.23
CA SER A 48 -9.93 -1.35 6.96
C SER A 48 -8.58 -1.04 6.32
N ALA A 49 -7.49 -1.50 6.94
CA ALA A 49 -6.14 -1.31 6.43
C ALA A 49 -5.97 -1.90 5.02
N ARG A 50 -6.59 -3.06 4.74
CA ARG A 50 -6.58 -3.66 3.39
C ARG A 50 -7.27 -2.76 2.37
N THR A 51 -8.47 -2.26 2.67
CA THR A 51 -9.22 -1.38 1.78
C THR A 51 -8.50 -0.05 1.54
N GLU A 52 -7.88 0.52 2.57
CA GLU A 52 -7.05 1.72 2.44
C GLU A 52 -5.86 1.47 1.51
N ALA A 53 -5.13 0.36 1.69
CA ALA A 53 -4.01 -0.02 0.83
C ALA A 53 -4.45 -0.31 -0.62
N GLU A 54 -5.60 -0.94 -0.84
CA GLU A 54 -6.18 -1.12 -2.18
C GLU A 54 -6.49 0.22 -2.86
N THR A 55 -6.98 1.19 -2.08
CA THR A 55 -7.28 2.55 -2.57
C THR A 55 -6.01 3.27 -3.03
N LEU A 56 -4.90 3.11 -2.30
CA LEU A 56 -3.59 3.67 -2.66
C LEU A 56 -3.02 3.12 -3.97
N LEU A 57 -3.39 1.89 -4.35
CA LEU A 57 -2.93 1.21 -5.56
C LEU A 57 -3.91 1.31 -6.73
N HIS A 58 -5.13 1.83 -6.52
CA HIS A 58 -6.16 1.79 -7.56
C HIS A 58 -5.77 2.69 -8.76
N PRO A 59 -5.65 2.14 -9.98
CA PRO A 59 -5.08 2.86 -11.13
C PRO A 59 -5.98 3.97 -11.69
N ARG A 60 -7.26 3.99 -11.31
CA ARG A 60 -8.19 5.10 -11.60
C ARG A 60 -8.51 5.95 -10.36
N GLY A 61 -7.74 5.75 -9.28
CA GLY A 61 -7.85 6.44 -8.01
C GLY A 61 -6.50 7.02 -7.62
N LEU A 62 -6.12 6.88 -6.34
CA LEU A 62 -4.87 7.43 -5.82
C LEU A 62 -3.62 6.82 -6.46
N GLY A 63 -3.71 5.62 -7.05
CA GLY A 63 -2.58 4.96 -7.70
C GLY A 63 -1.97 5.75 -8.86
N ASP A 64 -2.76 6.59 -9.54
CA ASP A 64 -2.25 7.44 -10.64
C ASP A 64 -1.59 8.74 -10.15
N PHE A 65 -1.55 9.00 -8.85
CA PHE A 65 -0.76 10.12 -8.32
C PHE A 65 0.72 9.93 -8.66
N ARG A 66 1.51 11.01 -8.63
CA ARG A 66 2.94 10.97 -8.99
C ARG A 66 3.80 11.20 -7.76
N VAL A 67 4.89 10.43 -7.67
CA VAL A 67 5.90 10.53 -6.61
C VAL A 67 7.20 11.03 -7.22
N LEU A 68 7.71 12.15 -6.69
CA LEU A 68 9.03 12.69 -7.02
C LEU A 68 10.04 12.26 -5.96
N VAL A 69 11.02 11.45 -6.34
CA VAL A 69 12.13 11.05 -5.48
C VAL A 69 13.35 11.86 -5.89
N ALA A 70 13.98 12.54 -4.93
CA ALA A 70 15.23 13.27 -5.13
C ALA A 70 16.34 12.63 -4.29
N THR A 71 17.44 12.23 -4.92
CA THR A 71 18.63 11.68 -4.26
C THR A 71 19.80 12.65 -4.42
N ARG A 72 20.57 12.83 -3.34
CA ARG A 72 21.85 13.54 -3.38
C ARG A 72 22.96 12.66 -3.90
#